data_AF-A0A3D9HQI4-F1
#
_entry.id   AF-A0A3D9HQI4-F1
#
_cell.length_a   1.000
_cell.length_b   1.000
_cell.length_c   1.000
_cell.angle_alpha   90.00
_cell.angle_beta   90.00
_cell.angle_gamma   90.00
#
_symmetry.space_group_name_H-M   'P 1'
#
loop_
_entity.id
_entity.type
_entity.pdbx_description
1 polymer ?
#
loop_
_entity_poly.entity_id
_entity_poly.type
_entity_poly.pdbx_seq_one_letter_code
_entity_poly.pdbx_strand_id
1 'polypeptide(L)'
;MAHHLYKYGEFEINDKPATLYQLEGRFAFINQLTWYNNKLDGEKHHFQRLCSRERQYQKFLFYKYFFANPKPLIVTEGKTDVAYLKSALKKLYNEYPNLITKNSNGKFEFKISFLNKTKRLKHFMGIFQDGGTALKNIYDFFDSKKSDTTNYLSFFKKTSNTLPINPVILMFDNEIHSGDKKPIGNFLNHAKLDEKKREDLKHKNFVDIIDNLYLLTTPLIGDKSECDIEDLFEDSVLSHKIDGKEFTKKDKYDVSKYYGKEIFSKYILTNYSSINFTNFRTILDNIDNIINTHRKGGAGAGHDLEEKNIDMISAGKVLLEI
;
A
#
# COMPACT_ATOMS: atom_id res chain seq x y z
N MET A 1 16.73 -21.36 3.32
CA MET A 1 16.52 -19.90 3.45
C MET A 1 15.03 -19.53 3.33
N ALA A 2 14.47 -19.31 2.15
CA ALA A 2 13.10 -18.77 2.01
C ALA A 2 12.01 -19.60 2.70
N HIS A 3 12.01 -20.93 2.54
CA HIS A 3 11.05 -21.79 3.24
C HIS A 3 11.18 -21.73 4.77
N HIS A 4 12.40 -21.60 5.29
CA HIS A 4 12.64 -21.48 6.73
C HIS A 4 12.09 -20.15 7.26
N LEU A 5 12.36 -19.05 6.54
CA LEU A 5 11.74 -17.74 6.80
C LEU A 5 10.21 -17.83 6.81
N TYR A 6 9.61 -18.49 5.83
CA TYR A 6 8.16 -18.59 5.76
C TYR A 6 7.57 -19.40 6.90
N LYS A 7 8.27 -20.43 7.38
CA LYS A 7 7.78 -21.32 8.42
C LYS A 7 8.00 -20.77 9.83
N TYR A 8 9.13 -20.11 10.07
CA TYR A 8 9.58 -19.74 11.41
C TYR A 8 9.76 -18.23 11.62
N GLY A 9 9.63 -17.41 10.56
CA GLY A 9 9.83 -15.97 10.63
C GLY A 9 11.30 -15.52 10.59
N GLU A 10 12.23 -16.48 10.64
CA GLU A 10 13.67 -16.24 10.63
C GLU A 10 14.41 -17.20 9.69
N PHE A 11 15.67 -16.92 9.39
CA PHE A 11 16.55 -17.80 8.64
C PHE A 11 18.00 -17.37 8.78
N GLU A 12 18.91 -18.29 8.43
CA GLU A 12 20.34 -18.06 8.52
C GLU A 12 21.02 -18.07 7.14
N ILE A 13 22.16 -17.38 7.07
CA ILE A 13 23.13 -17.44 5.99
C ILE A 13 24.50 -17.68 6.62
N ASN A 14 25.15 -18.80 6.27
CA ASN A 14 26.44 -19.21 6.85
C ASN A 14 26.38 -19.25 8.39
N ASP A 15 25.36 -19.91 8.93
CA ASP A 15 25.13 -20.12 10.37
C ASP A 15 25.01 -18.82 11.19
N LYS A 16 24.57 -17.73 10.53
CA LYS A 16 24.30 -16.44 11.17
C LYS A 16 22.89 -15.96 10.82
N PRO A 17 22.16 -15.35 11.79
CA PRO A 17 20.87 -14.73 11.53
C PRO A 17 20.95 -13.74 10.35
N ALA A 18 19.98 -13.82 9.45
CA ALA A 18 19.96 -13.04 8.23
C ALA A 18 18.67 -12.21 8.09
N THR A 19 18.77 -11.12 7.33
CA THR A 19 17.70 -10.15 7.15
C THR A 19 16.90 -10.41 5.88
N LEU A 20 15.65 -9.94 5.85
CA LEU A 20 14.81 -9.97 4.67
C LEU A 20 15.48 -9.30 3.45
N TYR A 21 16.28 -8.25 3.67
CA TYR A 21 17.02 -7.56 2.62
C TYR A 21 18.14 -8.42 2.01
N GLN A 22 18.85 -9.21 2.82
CA GLN A 22 19.86 -10.14 2.31
C GLN A 22 19.23 -11.23 1.43
N LEU A 23 18.07 -11.76 1.84
CA LEU A 23 17.34 -12.73 1.01
C LEU A 23 16.80 -12.11 -0.27
N GLU A 24 16.26 -10.89 -0.21
CA GLU A 24 15.81 -10.14 -1.38
C GLU A 24 16.96 -9.89 -2.36
N GLY A 25 18.16 -9.57 -1.86
CA GLY A 25 19.37 -9.40 -2.69
C GLY A 25 19.72 -10.67 -3.46
N ARG A 26 19.61 -11.84 -2.82
CA ARG A 26 19.83 -13.14 -3.47
C ARG A 26 18.77 -13.42 -4.53
N PHE A 27 17.49 -13.16 -4.25
CA PHE A 27 16.42 -13.26 -5.25
C PHE A 27 16.64 -12.30 -6.42
N ALA A 28 17.06 -11.06 -6.16
CA ALA A 28 17.35 -10.07 -7.18
C ALA A 28 18.50 -10.51 -8.10
N PHE A 29 19.57 -11.08 -7.54
CA PHE A 29 20.69 -11.62 -8.32
C PHE A 29 20.26 -12.77 -9.24
N ILE A 30 19.53 -13.76 -8.71
CA ILE A 30 18.99 -14.88 -9.50
C ILE A 30 18.05 -14.36 -10.60
N ASN A 31 17.24 -13.35 -10.27
CA ASN A 31 16.32 -12.75 -11.21
C ASN A 31 17.03 -11.96 -12.32
N GLN A 32 18.19 -11.37 -12.07
CA GLN A 32 18.94 -10.67 -13.11
C GLN A 32 19.33 -11.62 -14.25
N LEU A 33 19.83 -12.81 -13.91
CA LEU A 33 20.15 -13.86 -14.88
C LEU A 33 18.88 -14.37 -15.59
N THR A 34 17.81 -14.60 -14.84
CA THR A 34 16.54 -15.07 -15.39
C THR A 34 15.94 -14.05 -16.35
N TRP A 35 15.95 -12.77 -15.99
CA TRP A 35 15.45 -11.68 -16.83
C TRP A 35 16.27 -11.53 -18.12
N TYR A 36 17.60 -11.71 -18.05
CA TYR A 36 18.44 -11.71 -19.24
C TYR A 36 18.02 -12.83 -20.21
N ASN A 37 17.85 -14.06 -19.71
CA ASN A 37 17.42 -15.20 -20.53
C ASN A 37 16.02 -15.01 -21.12
N ASN A 38 15.08 -14.49 -20.32
CA ASN A 38 13.71 -14.17 -20.77
C ASN A 38 13.65 -13.13 -21.90
N LYS A 39 14.71 -12.33 -22.12
CA LYS A 39 14.80 -11.42 -23.27
C LYS A 39 15.27 -12.11 -24.54
N LEU A 40 15.97 -13.24 -24.42
CA LEU A 40 16.58 -13.95 -25.53
C LEU A 40 15.68 -15.05 -26.10
N ASP A 41 14.75 -15.57 -25.30
CA ASP A 41 13.90 -16.72 -25.69
C ASP A 41 12.71 -16.34 -26.59
N GLY A 42 12.43 -15.05 -26.80
CA GLY A 42 11.34 -14.57 -27.64
C GLY A 42 9.94 -14.75 -27.05
N GLU A 43 9.83 -15.22 -25.80
CA GLU A 43 8.56 -15.50 -25.16
C GLU A 43 7.98 -14.29 -24.40
N LYS A 44 6.66 -14.24 -24.27
CA LYS A 44 6.00 -13.21 -23.47
C LYS A 44 6.06 -13.56 -21.98
N HIS A 45 6.94 -12.91 -21.25
CA HIS A 45 7.04 -13.00 -19.79
C HIS A 45 6.26 -11.88 -19.11
N HIS A 46 5.31 -12.24 -18.25
CA HIS A 46 4.50 -11.32 -17.45
C HIS A 46 4.06 -11.99 -16.15
N PHE A 47 3.42 -11.28 -15.23
CA PHE A 47 3.12 -11.77 -13.88
C PHE A 47 2.28 -13.07 -13.82
N GLN A 48 1.57 -13.43 -14.89
CA GLN A 48 0.81 -14.69 -15.02
C GLN A 48 1.61 -15.80 -15.72
N ARG A 49 2.68 -15.45 -16.46
CA ARG A 49 3.57 -16.37 -17.17
C ARG A 49 5.01 -16.17 -16.69
N LEU A 50 5.25 -16.60 -15.46
CA LEU A 50 6.55 -16.59 -14.79
C LEU A 50 7.15 -17.99 -14.73
N CYS A 51 8.47 -18.11 -14.91
CA CYS A 51 9.18 -19.37 -14.69
C CYS A 51 9.26 -19.74 -13.20
N SER A 52 9.69 -20.96 -12.87
CA SER A 52 9.74 -21.44 -11.48
C SER A 52 10.58 -20.54 -10.56
N ARG A 53 11.72 -20.01 -11.04
CA ARG A 53 12.57 -19.09 -10.26
C ARG A 53 11.86 -17.77 -9.97
N GLU A 54 11.20 -17.20 -10.97
CA GLU A 54 10.42 -15.98 -10.84
C GLU A 54 9.21 -16.16 -9.91
N ARG A 55 8.53 -17.31 -9.96
CA ARG A 55 7.43 -17.64 -9.04
C ARG A 55 7.90 -17.68 -7.59
N GLN A 56 9.11 -18.17 -7.30
CA GLN A 56 9.66 -18.10 -5.94
C GLN A 56 9.92 -16.66 -5.49
N TYR A 57 10.36 -15.79 -6.40
CA TYR A 57 10.52 -14.37 -6.08
C TYR A 57 9.17 -13.67 -5.90
N GLN A 58 8.18 -13.95 -6.74
CA GLN A 58 6.80 -13.44 -6.58
C GLN A 58 6.23 -13.85 -5.21
N LYS A 59 6.40 -15.12 -4.83
CA LYS A 59 6.03 -15.65 -3.50
C LYS A 59 6.72 -14.87 -2.38
N PHE A 60 8.04 -14.64 -2.48
CA PHE A 60 8.78 -13.83 -1.52
C PHE A 60 8.27 -12.38 -1.42
N LEU A 61 7.95 -11.76 -2.56
CA LEU A 61 7.40 -10.41 -2.60
C LEU A 61 6.04 -10.35 -1.90
N PHE A 62 5.16 -11.34 -2.09
CA PHE A 62 3.92 -11.41 -1.35
C PHE A 62 4.16 -11.52 0.16
N TYR A 63 5.05 -12.43 0.58
CA TYR A 63 5.42 -12.57 1.99
C TYR A 63 5.88 -11.23 2.58
N LYS A 64 6.82 -10.56 1.92
CA LYS A 64 7.40 -9.30 2.39
C LYS A 64 6.40 -8.14 2.47
N TYR A 65 5.54 -7.98 1.45
CA TYR A 65 4.69 -6.79 1.34
C TYR A 65 3.30 -6.97 1.94
N PHE A 66 2.76 -8.19 1.99
CA PHE A 66 1.34 -8.42 2.26
C PHE A 66 1.07 -9.40 3.40
N PHE A 67 2.06 -10.20 3.81
CA PHE A 67 1.89 -11.19 4.90
C PHE A 67 2.69 -10.81 6.15
N ALA A 68 3.98 -10.54 5.98
CA ALA A 68 4.92 -10.20 7.05
C ALA A 68 5.43 -8.75 6.90
N ASN A 69 4.56 -7.84 6.46
CA ASN A 69 4.88 -6.42 6.36
C ASN A 69 5.13 -5.82 7.76
N PRO A 70 6.21 -5.05 7.96
CA PRO A 70 6.60 -4.56 9.29
C PRO A 70 5.71 -3.43 9.81
N LYS A 71 4.97 -2.77 8.91
CA LYS A 71 4.04 -1.68 9.22
C LYS A 71 2.76 -1.88 8.41
N PRO A 72 1.60 -1.36 8.88
CA PRO A 72 0.41 -1.20 8.05
C PRO A 72 0.78 -0.62 6.68
N LEU A 73 0.27 -1.21 5.61
CA LEU A 73 0.60 -0.86 4.24
C LEU A 73 -0.60 -0.25 3.54
N ILE A 74 -0.45 0.99 3.05
CA ILE A 74 -1.46 1.66 2.23
C ILE A 74 -1.04 1.57 0.75
N VAL A 75 -1.99 1.17 -0.09
CA VAL A 75 -1.85 1.13 -1.55
C VAL A 75 -2.87 2.07 -2.15
N THR A 76 -2.41 3.20 -2.67
CA THR A 76 -3.25 4.21 -3.34
C THR A 76 -3.34 3.96 -4.84
N GLU A 77 -4.27 4.60 -5.53
CA GLU A 77 -4.36 4.58 -6.99
C GLU A 77 -3.20 5.34 -7.64
N GLY A 78 -2.95 6.57 -7.19
CA GLY A 78 -1.93 7.46 -7.72
C GLY A 78 -0.77 7.72 -6.74
N LYS A 79 0.37 8.17 -7.29
CA LYS A 79 1.52 8.61 -6.48
C LYS A 79 1.27 9.92 -5.74
N THR A 80 0.35 10.75 -6.25
CA THR A 80 -0.01 12.06 -5.70
C THR A 80 -0.74 11.93 -4.37
N ASP A 81 -1.61 10.91 -4.25
CA ASP A 81 -2.38 10.58 -3.05
C ASP A 81 -1.45 10.35 -1.85
N VAL A 82 -0.33 9.66 -2.08
CA VAL A 82 0.71 9.44 -1.06
C VAL A 82 1.26 10.76 -0.52
N ALA A 83 1.45 11.76 -1.39
CA ALA A 83 1.96 13.06 -0.97
C ALA A 83 0.92 13.84 -0.16
N TYR A 84 -0.37 13.80 -0.56
CA TYR A 84 -1.44 14.44 0.21
C TYR A 84 -1.60 13.80 1.60
N LEU A 85 -1.65 12.47 1.68
CA LEU A 85 -1.77 11.74 2.95
C LEU A 85 -0.58 11.99 3.87
N LYS A 86 0.65 11.99 3.33
CA LYS A 86 1.84 12.37 4.11
C LYS A 86 1.75 13.80 4.64
N SER A 87 1.20 14.72 3.85
CA SER A 87 1.04 16.12 4.24
C SER A 87 -0.01 16.28 5.33
N ALA A 88 -1.16 15.61 5.20
CA ALA A 88 -2.22 15.55 6.20
C ALA A 88 -1.70 14.98 7.53
N LEU A 89 -1.03 13.83 7.50
CA LEU A 89 -0.42 13.21 8.68
C LEU A 89 0.59 14.14 9.35
N LYS A 90 1.45 14.83 8.59
CA LYS A 90 2.39 15.81 9.17
C LYS A 90 1.68 17.00 9.82
N LYS A 91 0.62 17.52 9.21
CA LYS A 91 -0.17 18.64 9.76
C LYS A 91 -0.90 18.23 11.04
N LEU A 92 -1.48 17.03 11.05
CA LEU A 92 -2.37 16.53 12.11
C LEU A 92 -1.67 15.55 13.06
N TYR A 93 -0.33 15.52 13.11
CA TYR A 93 0.43 14.46 13.77
C TYR A 93 0.11 14.28 15.27
N ASN A 94 -0.27 15.36 15.96
CA ASN A 94 -0.67 15.32 17.37
C ASN A 94 -1.93 14.48 17.62
N GLU A 95 -2.77 14.33 16.59
CA GLU A 95 -4.08 13.69 16.70
C GLU A 95 -4.02 12.22 16.28
N TYR A 96 -2.96 11.82 15.56
CA TYR A 96 -2.78 10.46 15.04
C TYR A 96 -1.45 9.82 15.50
N PRO A 97 -1.19 9.71 16.82
CA PRO A 97 0.07 9.19 17.35
C PRO A 97 0.34 7.73 16.96
N ASN A 98 -0.69 6.97 16.60
CA ASN A 98 -0.60 5.61 16.09
C ASN A 98 -0.14 5.53 14.62
N LEU A 99 -0.30 6.62 13.85
CA LEU A 99 0.03 6.68 12.42
C LEU A 99 1.35 7.41 12.17
N ILE A 100 1.64 8.43 12.98
CA ILE A 100 2.81 9.29 12.83
C ILE A 100 3.22 9.87 14.18
N THR A 101 4.52 10.08 14.36
CA THR A 101 5.06 10.83 15.51
C THR A 101 6.07 11.86 15.01
N LYS A 102 6.33 12.89 15.80
CA LYS A 102 7.40 13.86 15.56
C LYS A 102 8.40 13.74 16.70
N ASN A 103 9.63 13.39 16.37
CA ASN A 103 10.67 13.23 17.39
C ASN A 103 11.18 14.59 17.89
N SER A 104 12.00 14.57 18.94
CA SER A 104 12.61 15.76 19.55
C SER A 104 13.39 16.63 18.55
N ASN A 105 13.99 16.01 17.53
CA ASN A 105 14.73 16.71 16.47
C ASN A 105 13.81 17.29 15.37
N GLY A 106 12.50 17.26 15.58
CA GLY A 106 11.50 17.78 14.65
C GLY A 106 11.25 16.91 13.41
N LYS A 107 11.87 15.72 13.32
CA LYS A 107 11.70 14.78 12.21
C LYS A 107 10.47 13.92 12.43
N PHE A 108 9.68 13.78 11.37
CA PHE A 108 8.51 12.90 11.37
C PHE A 108 8.90 11.43 11.16
N GLU A 109 8.32 10.57 11.97
CA GLU A 109 8.38 9.12 11.85
C GLU A 109 6.98 8.58 11.57
N PHE A 110 6.79 8.00 10.38
CA PHE A 110 5.55 7.33 9.99
C PHE A 110 5.54 5.90 10.53
N LYS A 111 4.47 5.55 11.25
CA LYS A 111 4.19 4.19 11.74
C LYS A 111 3.43 3.32 10.73
N ILE A 112 3.03 3.92 9.61
CA ILE A 112 2.48 3.26 8.43
C ILE A 112 3.46 3.35 7.25
N SER A 113 3.20 2.58 6.20
CA SER A 113 3.97 2.57 4.96
C SER A 113 3.07 2.73 3.74
N PHE A 114 3.62 3.30 2.67
CA PHE A 114 2.94 3.40 1.38
C PHE A 114 3.66 2.51 0.37
N LEU A 115 2.91 1.73 -0.42
CA LEU A 115 3.52 0.84 -1.39
C LEU A 115 4.22 1.64 -2.48
N ASN A 116 5.54 1.47 -2.59
CA ASN A 116 6.30 2.01 -3.71
C ASN A 116 6.11 1.11 -4.95
N LYS A 117 5.30 1.58 -5.91
CA LYS A 117 5.00 0.87 -7.16
C LYS A 117 6.23 0.87 -8.09
N THR A 118 7.06 -0.17 -7.99
CA THR A 118 8.29 -0.30 -8.77
C THR A 118 8.08 -1.11 -10.06
N LYS A 119 9.01 -0.97 -11.03
CA LYS A 119 9.05 -1.85 -12.24
C LYS A 119 9.08 -3.33 -11.89
N ARG A 120 9.69 -3.68 -10.75
CA ARG A 120 9.72 -5.04 -10.21
C ARG A 120 8.32 -5.51 -9.79
N LEU A 121 7.57 -4.71 -9.04
CA LEU A 121 6.19 -5.06 -8.66
C LEU A 121 5.25 -5.09 -9.87
N LYS A 122 5.48 -4.26 -10.88
CA LYS A 122 4.80 -4.36 -12.18
C LYS A 122 5.06 -5.72 -12.83
N HIS A 123 6.33 -6.15 -12.93
CA HIS A 123 6.70 -7.43 -13.54
C HIS A 123 6.14 -8.64 -12.79
N PHE A 124 6.33 -8.67 -11.47
CA PHE A 124 5.98 -9.84 -10.66
C PHE A 124 4.52 -9.87 -10.21
N MET A 125 3.87 -8.74 -10.04
CA MET A 125 2.55 -8.68 -9.40
C MET A 125 1.51 -7.91 -10.22
N GLY A 126 1.88 -7.42 -11.40
CA GLY A 126 0.96 -6.60 -12.21
C GLY A 126 0.58 -5.28 -11.52
N ILE A 127 1.41 -4.77 -10.60
CA ILE A 127 1.15 -3.51 -9.90
C ILE A 127 1.79 -2.36 -10.70
N PHE A 128 0.99 -1.72 -11.55
CA PHE A 128 1.42 -0.63 -12.43
C PHE A 128 1.54 0.69 -11.68
N GLN A 129 2.45 1.57 -12.11
CA GLN A 129 2.67 2.89 -11.49
C GLN A 129 1.46 3.82 -11.62
N ASP A 130 0.79 3.76 -12.76
CA ASP A 130 -0.38 4.56 -13.09
C ASP A 130 -1.57 3.62 -13.36
N GLY A 131 -2.72 3.90 -12.74
CA GLY A 131 -3.98 3.21 -12.98
C GLY A 131 -4.46 2.31 -11.84
N GLY A 132 -5.73 2.48 -11.44
CA GLY A 132 -6.35 1.69 -10.37
C GLY A 132 -6.58 0.21 -10.70
N THR A 133 -6.41 -0.20 -11.97
CA THR A 133 -6.33 -1.62 -12.39
C THR A 133 -5.25 -2.41 -11.65
N ALA A 134 -4.22 -1.74 -11.10
CA ALA A 134 -3.18 -2.38 -10.31
C ALA A 134 -3.70 -3.01 -8.99
N LEU A 135 -4.74 -2.44 -8.38
CA LEU A 135 -5.19 -2.84 -7.05
C LEU A 135 -5.97 -4.16 -7.08
N LYS A 136 -6.72 -4.45 -8.15
CA LYS A 136 -7.41 -5.75 -8.30
C LYS A 136 -6.44 -6.92 -8.43
N ASN A 137 -5.26 -6.69 -9.04
CA ASN A 137 -4.24 -7.72 -9.16
C ASN A 137 -3.66 -8.11 -7.79
N ILE A 138 -3.66 -7.18 -6.82
CA ILE A 138 -3.25 -7.49 -5.45
C ILE A 138 -4.23 -8.50 -4.84
N TYR A 139 -5.54 -8.29 -4.99
CA TYR A 139 -6.57 -9.20 -4.49
C TYR A 139 -6.43 -10.63 -5.04
N ASP A 140 -6.04 -10.81 -6.31
CA ASP A 140 -5.82 -12.15 -6.91
C ASP A 140 -4.79 -13.01 -6.14
N PHE A 141 -3.87 -12.39 -5.39
CA PHE A 141 -2.91 -13.13 -4.55
C PHE A 141 -3.45 -13.50 -3.15
N PHE A 142 -4.51 -12.83 -2.69
CA PHE A 142 -5.20 -13.13 -1.42
C PHE A 142 -6.29 -14.19 -1.60
N ASP A 143 -7.07 -14.06 -2.67
CA ASP A 143 -8.18 -14.94 -2.96
C ASP A 143 -8.23 -15.22 -4.46
N SER A 144 -7.33 -16.12 -4.89
CA SER A 144 -7.26 -16.53 -6.27
C SER A 144 -8.51 -17.31 -6.67
N LYS A 145 -9.36 -16.69 -7.49
CA LYS A 145 -10.47 -17.36 -8.20
C LYS A 145 -10.05 -17.92 -9.56
N LYS A 146 -8.79 -17.73 -9.97
CA LYS A 146 -8.23 -18.23 -11.25
C LYS A 146 -7.30 -19.41 -10.99
N SER A 147 -7.36 -20.46 -11.81
CA SER A 147 -6.53 -21.67 -11.64
C SER A 147 -5.03 -21.40 -11.61
N ASP A 148 -4.57 -20.35 -12.28
CA ASP A 148 -3.14 -20.14 -12.58
C ASP A 148 -2.44 -19.21 -11.58
N THR A 149 -3.18 -18.53 -10.71
CA THR A 149 -2.64 -17.69 -9.63
C THR A 149 -2.62 -18.44 -8.31
N THR A 150 -1.45 -18.54 -7.68
CA THR A 150 -1.35 -19.18 -6.35
C THR A 150 -1.95 -18.27 -5.29
N ASN A 151 -2.94 -18.76 -4.54
CA ASN A 151 -3.43 -18.08 -3.33
C ASN A 151 -2.31 -18.09 -2.28
N TYR A 152 -1.50 -17.03 -2.25
CA TYR A 152 -0.35 -16.94 -1.36
C TYR A 152 -0.74 -16.75 0.10
N LEU A 153 -1.85 -16.06 0.37
CA LEU A 153 -2.39 -15.92 1.74
C LEU A 153 -2.60 -17.31 2.36
N SER A 154 -3.33 -18.19 1.68
CA SER A 154 -3.60 -19.56 2.14
C SER A 154 -2.32 -20.39 2.26
N PHE A 155 -1.38 -20.23 1.33
CA PHE A 155 -0.09 -20.91 1.36
C PHE A 155 0.70 -20.52 2.62
N PHE A 156 0.80 -19.23 2.92
CA PHE A 156 1.57 -18.75 4.06
C PHE A 156 0.91 -19.11 5.38
N LYS A 157 -0.41 -18.92 5.53
CA LYS A 157 -1.14 -19.37 6.74
C LYS A 157 -0.88 -20.85 7.04
N LYS A 158 -0.94 -21.71 6.02
CA LYS A 158 -0.65 -23.16 6.17
C LYS A 158 0.82 -23.45 6.48
N THR A 159 1.74 -22.68 5.90
CA THR A 159 3.18 -22.92 6.05
C THR A 159 3.71 -22.43 7.38
N SER A 160 3.29 -21.25 7.82
CA SER A 160 3.75 -20.61 9.06
C SER A 160 2.92 -21.00 10.28
N ASN A 161 1.68 -21.46 10.08
CA ASN A 161 0.67 -21.58 11.13
C ASN A 161 0.43 -20.24 11.87
N THR A 162 0.57 -19.11 11.17
CA THR A 162 0.34 -17.76 11.69
C THR A 162 -0.62 -16.97 10.80
N LEU A 163 -1.14 -15.86 11.34
CA LEU A 163 -1.91 -14.88 10.60
C LEU A 163 -0.98 -13.79 10.01
N PRO A 164 -1.43 -13.05 8.98
CA PRO A 164 -0.70 -11.88 8.49
C PRO A 164 -0.51 -10.80 9.58
N ILE A 165 0.67 -10.20 9.63
CA ILE A 165 1.13 -9.37 10.76
C ILE A 165 0.40 -8.02 10.82
N ASN A 166 0.34 -7.30 9.71
CA ASN A 166 -0.20 -5.93 9.65
C ASN A 166 -1.22 -5.78 8.53
N PRO A 167 -2.19 -4.84 8.65
CA PRO A 167 -3.20 -4.63 7.63
C PRO A 167 -2.60 -4.08 6.33
N VAL A 168 -3.22 -4.46 5.22
CA VAL A 168 -3.00 -3.94 3.87
C VAL A 168 -4.28 -3.22 3.46
N ILE A 169 -4.19 -1.93 3.21
CA ILE A 169 -5.33 -1.06 2.93
C ILE A 169 -5.25 -0.62 1.47
N LEU A 170 -6.19 -1.09 0.66
CA LEU A 170 -6.38 -0.62 -0.71
C LEU A 170 -7.25 0.63 -0.66
N MET A 171 -6.69 1.78 -1.04
CA MET A 171 -7.38 3.05 -1.03
C MET A 171 -7.76 3.48 -2.45
N PHE A 172 -9.04 3.83 -2.62
CA PHE A 172 -9.61 4.30 -3.88
C PHE A 172 -10.27 5.67 -3.72
N ASP A 173 -10.45 6.36 -4.84
CA ASP A 173 -11.40 7.47 -4.90
C ASP A 173 -12.83 6.93 -4.72
N ASN A 174 -13.71 7.75 -4.13
CA ASN A 174 -15.10 7.38 -3.90
C ASN A 174 -15.93 7.64 -5.16
N GLU A 175 -15.73 6.78 -6.15
CA GLU A 175 -16.40 6.82 -7.45
C GLU A 175 -17.25 5.56 -7.67
N ILE A 176 -17.91 5.12 -6.59
CA ILE A 176 -18.72 3.89 -6.59
C ILE A 176 -19.92 4.03 -7.54
N HIS A 177 -20.49 5.23 -7.65
CA HIS A 177 -21.68 5.50 -8.47
C HIS A 177 -21.45 5.22 -9.96
N SER A 178 -20.24 5.51 -10.46
CA SER A 178 -19.82 5.26 -11.85
C SER A 178 -19.59 3.78 -12.17
N GLY A 179 -19.65 2.88 -11.18
CA GLY A 179 -19.54 1.44 -11.37
C GLY A 179 -18.23 1.01 -12.06
N ASP A 180 -18.30 0.01 -12.94
CA ASP A 180 -17.13 -0.61 -13.59
C ASP A 180 -16.29 0.31 -14.48
N LYS A 181 -16.77 1.53 -14.76
CA LYS A 181 -16.00 2.55 -15.50
C LYS A 181 -14.87 3.12 -14.66
N LYS A 182 -14.93 2.95 -13.33
CA LYS A 182 -13.94 3.45 -12.39
C LYS A 182 -13.24 2.32 -11.66
N PRO A 183 -12.00 2.55 -11.18
CA PRO A 183 -11.22 1.51 -10.52
C PRO A 183 -11.90 0.82 -9.35
N ILE A 184 -12.60 1.58 -8.50
CA ILE A 184 -13.31 1.01 -7.35
C ILE A 184 -14.45 0.07 -7.78
N GLY A 185 -15.29 0.47 -8.74
CA GLY A 185 -16.37 -0.40 -9.22
C GLY A 185 -15.83 -1.67 -9.87
N ASN A 186 -14.77 -1.54 -10.68
CA ASN A 186 -14.10 -2.71 -11.27
C ASN A 186 -13.53 -3.65 -10.19
N PHE A 187 -12.95 -3.10 -9.13
CA PHE A 187 -12.44 -3.87 -8.01
C PHE A 187 -13.56 -4.61 -7.27
N LEU A 188 -14.65 -3.91 -6.91
CA LEU A 188 -15.78 -4.50 -6.17
C LEU A 188 -16.39 -5.68 -6.92
N ASN A 189 -16.54 -5.56 -8.24
CA ASN A 189 -17.08 -6.61 -9.09
C ASN A 189 -16.10 -7.78 -9.27
N HIS A 190 -14.81 -7.48 -9.44
CA HIS A 190 -13.75 -8.49 -9.52
C HIS A 190 -13.62 -9.30 -8.22
N ALA A 191 -13.65 -8.64 -7.07
CA ALA A 191 -13.61 -9.27 -5.75
C ALA A 191 -14.91 -10.03 -5.43
N LYS A 192 -16.02 -9.74 -6.13
CA LYS A 192 -17.37 -10.21 -5.81
C LYS A 192 -17.75 -9.90 -4.37
N LEU A 193 -17.49 -8.66 -3.95
CA LEU A 193 -17.81 -8.20 -2.60
C LEU A 193 -19.33 -8.26 -2.38
N ASP A 194 -19.77 -8.82 -1.26
CA ASP A 194 -21.19 -8.97 -0.94
C ASP A 194 -21.89 -7.62 -0.70
N GLU A 195 -23.22 -7.63 -0.77
CA GLU A 195 -24.04 -6.41 -0.67
C GLU A 195 -23.87 -5.71 0.67
N LYS A 196 -23.81 -6.46 1.77
CA LYS A 196 -23.61 -5.90 3.11
C LYS A 196 -22.28 -5.17 3.22
N LYS A 197 -21.19 -5.76 2.73
CA LYS A 197 -19.87 -5.11 2.71
C LYS A 197 -19.84 -3.88 1.80
N ARG A 198 -20.60 -3.89 0.70
CA ARG A 198 -20.77 -2.71 -0.16
C ARG A 198 -21.54 -1.59 0.53
N GLU A 199 -22.58 -1.91 1.31
CA GLU A 199 -23.31 -0.93 2.13
C GLU A 199 -22.41 -0.38 3.24
N ASP A 200 -21.69 -1.25 3.95
CA ASP A 200 -20.71 -0.85 4.96
C ASP A 200 -19.67 0.12 4.38
N LEU A 201 -19.13 -0.17 3.19
CA LEU A 201 -18.19 0.73 2.51
C LEU A 201 -18.81 2.10 2.20
N LYS A 202 -20.07 2.15 1.74
CA LYS A 202 -20.76 3.41 1.44
C LYS A 202 -20.99 4.26 2.69
N HIS A 203 -21.31 3.62 3.82
CA HIS A 203 -21.63 4.33 5.06
C HIS A 203 -20.41 4.69 5.90
N LYS A 204 -19.38 3.82 5.91
CA LYS A 204 -18.21 3.95 6.79
C LYS A 204 -16.95 4.42 6.05
N ASN A 205 -16.97 4.44 4.72
CA ASN A 205 -15.80 4.65 3.86
C ASN A 205 -14.70 3.58 3.99
N PHE A 206 -14.92 2.49 4.72
CA PHE A 206 -14.01 1.34 4.74
C PHE A 206 -14.74 0.03 5.00
N VAL A 207 -14.12 -1.09 4.62
CA VAL A 207 -14.59 -2.45 4.93
C VAL A 207 -13.44 -3.44 4.89
N ASP A 208 -13.49 -4.51 5.68
CA ASP A 208 -12.60 -5.66 5.53
C ASP A 208 -12.96 -6.46 4.27
N ILE A 209 -11.96 -7.00 3.57
CA ILE A 209 -12.17 -7.88 2.42
C ILE A 209 -11.94 -9.32 2.86
N ILE A 210 -10.70 -9.62 3.28
CA ILE A 210 -10.25 -10.97 3.69
C ILE A 210 -9.02 -10.86 4.59
N ASP A 211 -9.04 -11.52 5.76
CA ASP A 211 -7.98 -11.50 6.77
C ASP A 211 -7.44 -10.07 7.04
N ASN A 212 -6.24 -9.74 6.56
CA ASN A 212 -5.59 -8.44 6.74
C ASN A 212 -5.78 -7.47 5.56
N LEU A 213 -6.56 -7.81 4.54
CA LEU A 213 -6.83 -6.96 3.40
C LEU A 213 -8.10 -6.14 3.63
N TYR A 214 -7.97 -4.82 3.54
CA TYR A 214 -9.05 -3.85 3.74
C TYR A 214 -9.21 -2.96 2.51
N LEU A 215 -10.41 -2.42 2.35
CA LEU A 215 -10.77 -1.41 1.36
C LEU A 215 -11.09 -0.10 2.08
N LEU A 216 -10.61 1.01 1.54
CA LEU A 216 -10.84 2.37 2.04
C LEU A 216 -11.19 3.29 0.86
N THR A 217 -12.16 4.19 1.03
CA THR A 217 -12.48 5.24 0.06
C THR A 217 -12.32 6.62 0.67
N THR A 218 -12.15 7.64 -0.17
CA THR A 218 -12.27 9.04 0.23
C THR A 218 -13.71 9.33 0.74
N PRO A 219 -13.91 10.27 1.68
CA PRO A 219 -15.26 10.66 2.06
C PRO A 219 -15.93 11.43 0.92
N LEU A 220 -17.26 11.39 0.87
CA LEU A 220 -18.03 12.31 0.04
C LEU A 220 -18.10 13.67 0.74
N ILE A 221 -17.95 14.76 -0.03
CA ILE A 221 -17.96 16.14 0.48
C ILE A 221 -19.18 16.88 -0.05
N GLY A 222 -19.96 17.47 0.86
CA GLY A 222 -21.21 18.15 0.53
C GLY A 222 -22.21 17.19 -0.12
N ASP A 223 -22.87 17.64 -1.18
CA ASP A 223 -23.88 16.85 -1.91
C ASP A 223 -23.28 16.05 -3.08
N LYS A 224 -21.95 15.90 -3.15
CA LYS A 224 -21.28 15.16 -4.23
C LYS A 224 -21.62 13.66 -4.13
N SER A 225 -22.01 13.07 -5.25
CA SER A 225 -22.21 11.62 -5.40
C SER A 225 -20.91 10.85 -5.59
N GLU A 226 -19.84 11.54 -5.99
CA GLU A 226 -18.49 11.00 -6.15
C GLU A 226 -17.44 12.02 -5.71
N CYS A 227 -16.34 11.53 -5.13
CA CYS A 227 -15.20 12.37 -4.73
C CYS A 227 -13.88 11.69 -5.01
N ASP A 228 -12.93 12.44 -5.57
CA ASP A 228 -11.51 12.08 -5.53
C ASP A 228 -10.81 12.67 -4.32
N ILE A 229 -9.56 12.27 -4.06
CA ILE A 229 -8.80 12.80 -2.92
C ILE A 229 -8.53 14.30 -3.01
N GLU A 230 -8.49 14.87 -4.22
CA GLU A 230 -8.28 16.31 -4.39
C GLU A 230 -9.50 17.14 -3.98
N ASP A 231 -10.72 16.57 -4.04
CA ASP A 231 -11.95 17.21 -3.56
C ASP A 231 -11.95 17.51 -2.04
N LEU A 232 -11.00 16.96 -1.30
CA LEU A 232 -10.86 17.20 0.14
C LEU A 232 -10.19 18.55 0.44
N PHE A 233 -9.50 19.16 -0.53
CA PHE A 233 -8.92 20.49 -0.37
C PHE A 233 -9.97 21.59 -0.55
N GLU A 234 -9.81 22.68 0.20
CA GLU A 234 -10.64 23.88 0.06
C GLU A 234 -10.41 24.56 -1.31
N ASP A 235 -11.44 25.27 -1.79
CA ASP A 235 -11.37 26.01 -3.06
C ASP A 235 -10.22 27.02 -3.11
N SER A 236 -9.84 27.59 -1.97
CA SER A 236 -8.70 28.51 -1.85
C SER A 236 -7.36 27.83 -2.21
N VAL A 237 -7.24 26.54 -1.89
CA VAL A 237 -6.05 25.72 -2.18
C VAL A 237 -6.11 25.22 -3.62
N LEU A 238 -7.28 24.80 -4.09
CA LEU A 238 -7.49 24.33 -5.46
C LEU A 238 -7.34 25.44 -6.51
N SER A 239 -7.68 26.68 -6.17
CA SER A 239 -7.55 27.87 -7.03
C SER A 239 -6.15 28.50 -7.00
N HIS A 240 -5.21 27.95 -6.22
CA HIS A 240 -3.86 28.49 -6.13
C HIS A 240 -3.14 28.43 -7.48
N LYS A 241 -2.56 29.56 -7.90
CA LYS A 241 -1.80 29.66 -9.15
C LYS A 241 -0.31 29.51 -8.93
N ILE A 242 0.34 28.74 -9.79
CA ILE A 242 1.80 28.56 -9.81
C ILE A 242 2.30 29.05 -11.15
N ASP A 243 3.18 30.05 -11.15
CA ASP A 243 3.69 30.71 -12.36
C ASP A 243 2.57 31.17 -13.32
N GLY A 244 1.48 31.69 -12.74
CA GLY A 244 0.29 32.15 -13.48
C GLY A 244 -0.64 31.03 -13.98
N LYS A 245 -0.29 29.76 -13.80
CA LYS A 245 -1.07 28.60 -14.24
C LYS A 245 -2.05 28.13 -13.17
N GLU A 246 -3.20 27.61 -13.60
CA GLU A 246 -4.26 27.10 -12.73
C GLU A 246 -4.17 25.58 -12.54
N PHE A 247 -4.61 25.07 -11.39
CA PHE A 247 -4.66 23.64 -11.17
C PHE A 247 -5.72 22.98 -12.07
N THR A 248 -5.42 21.80 -12.59
CA THR A 248 -6.42 20.94 -13.23
C THR A 248 -6.24 19.47 -12.85
N LYS A 249 -7.38 18.80 -12.66
CA LYS A 249 -7.44 17.35 -12.40
C LYS A 249 -7.35 16.51 -13.67
N LYS A 250 -7.48 17.13 -14.85
CA LYS A 250 -7.48 16.43 -16.14
C LYS A 250 -6.10 15.82 -16.43
N ASP A 251 -6.09 14.67 -17.09
CA ASP A 251 -4.83 14.04 -17.54
C ASP A 251 -4.19 14.78 -18.72
N LYS A 252 -5.04 15.33 -19.61
CA LYS A 252 -4.62 16.11 -20.78
C LYS A 252 -5.11 17.54 -20.66
N TYR A 253 -4.18 18.49 -20.73
CA TYR A 253 -4.46 19.91 -20.58
C TYR A 253 -3.39 20.75 -21.27
N ASP A 254 -3.73 22.02 -21.51
CA ASP A 254 -2.81 23.03 -22.02
C ASP A 254 -1.81 23.42 -20.92
N VAL A 255 -0.58 22.94 -21.06
CA VAL A 255 0.51 23.18 -20.09
C VAL A 255 0.96 24.64 -20.01
N SER A 256 0.52 25.50 -20.94
CA SER A 256 0.75 26.95 -20.85
C SER A 256 -0.22 27.62 -19.86
N LYS A 257 -1.41 27.03 -19.66
CA LYS A 257 -2.49 27.59 -18.82
C LYS A 257 -2.66 26.84 -17.50
N TYR A 258 -2.38 25.54 -17.48
CA TYR A 258 -2.66 24.68 -16.33
C TYR A 258 -1.45 23.88 -15.87
N TYR A 259 -1.48 23.49 -14.59
CA TYR A 259 -0.60 22.49 -14.01
C TYR A 259 -1.43 21.32 -13.44
N GLY A 260 -0.88 20.11 -13.51
CA GLY A 260 -1.57 18.89 -13.06
C GLY A 260 -1.24 18.45 -11.64
N LYS A 261 -1.81 17.30 -11.26
CA LYS A 261 -1.72 16.68 -9.92
C LYS A 261 -0.29 16.54 -9.39
N GLU A 262 0.70 16.27 -10.25
CA GLU A 262 2.09 16.14 -9.78
C GLU A 262 2.63 17.46 -9.21
N ILE A 263 2.45 18.59 -9.91
CA ILE A 263 2.91 19.90 -9.43
C ILE A 263 2.10 20.31 -8.20
N PHE A 264 0.78 20.08 -8.22
CA PHE A 264 -0.09 20.34 -7.07
C PHE A 264 0.38 19.58 -5.82
N SER A 265 0.66 18.28 -5.93
CA SER A 265 1.12 17.46 -4.81
C SER A 265 2.45 17.93 -4.20
N LYS A 266 3.36 18.49 -5.01
CA LYS A 266 4.60 19.10 -4.53
C LYS A 266 4.33 20.40 -3.78
N TYR A 267 3.41 21.23 -4.28
CA TYR A 267 2.96 22.43 -3.59
C TYR A 267 2.35 22.10 -2.22
N ILE A 268 1.44 21.12 -2.16
CA ILE A 268 0.84 20.66 -0.90
C ILE A 268 1.91 20.16 0.08
N LEU A 269 2.86 19.34 -0.40
CA LEU A 269 3.91 18.78 0.46
C LEU A 269 4.84 19.86 1.05
N THR A 270 5.11 20.92 0.30
CA THR A 270 5.93 22.05 0.77
C THR A 270 5.17 22.94 1.73
N ASN A 271 3.88 23.15 1.50
CA ASN A 271 3.04 24.10 2.24
C ASN A 271 2.10 23.45 3.26
N TYR A 272 2.29 22.16 3.58
CA TYR A 272 1.37 21.39 4.43
C TYR A 272 1.07 22.04 5.79
N SER A 273 2.00 22.85 6.31
CA SER A 273 1.84 23.52 7.60
C SER A 273 0.77 24.63 7.60
N SER A 274 0.53 25.30 6.46
CA SER A 274 -0.45 26.37 6.32
C SER A 274 -1.79 25.89 5.74
N ILE A 275 -1.83 24.71 5.13
CA ILE A 275 -3.03 24.15 4.51
C ILE A 275 -3.94 23.49 5.55
N ASN A 276 -5.26 23.68 5.38
CA ASN A 276 -6.26 22.97 6.17
C ASN A 276 -6.46 21.53 5.64
N PHE A 277 -6.34 20.56 6.53
CA PHE A 277 -6.54 19.13 6.23
C PHE A 277 -7.76 18.55 6.98
N THR A 278 -8.72 19.37 7.40
CA THR A 278 -9.90 18.91 8.17
C THR A 278 -10.67 17.80 7.46
N ASN A 279 -10.88 17.92 6.14
CA ASN A 279 -11.59 16.90 5.34
C ASN A 279 -10.80 15.59 5.16
N PHE A 280 -9.51 15.55 5.50
CA PHE A 280 -8.69 14.33 5.48
C PHE A 280 -8.86 13.49 6.75
N ARG A 281 -9.47 14.04 7.81
CA ARG A 281 -9.62 13.37 9.10
C ARG A 281 -10.33 12.03 8.97
N THR A 282 -11.45 11.96 8.26
CA THR A 282 -12.20 10.72 8.04
C THR A 282 -11.32 9.58 7.48
N ILE A 283 -10.39 9.90 6.56
CA ILE A 283 -9.46 8.91 6.01
C ILE A 283 -8.48 8.43 7.08
N LEU A 284 -7.90 9.37 7.85
CA LEU A 284 -6.92 9.06 8.88
C LEU A 284 -7.55 8.32 10.07
N ASP A 285 -8.75 8.71 10.50
CA ASP A 285 -9.56 8.04 11.50
C ASP A 285 -9.83 6.59 11.08
N ASN A 286 -10.23 6.37 9.83
CA ASN A 286 -10.49 5.03 9.31
C ASN A 286 -9.21 4.18 9.21
N ILE A 287 -8.08 4.76 8.80
CA ILE A 287 -6.78 4.06 8.82
C ILE A 287 -6.45 3.64 10.25
N ASP A 288 -6.61 4.54 11.24
CA ASP A 288 -6.34 4.21 12.64
C ASP A 288 -7.27 3.12 13.17
N ASN A 289 -8.56 3.21 12.84
CA ASN A 289 -9.57 2.22 13.19
C ASN A 289 -9.25 0.83 12.63
N ILE A 290 -8.84 0.75 11.36
CA ILE A 290 -8.42 -0.52 10.74
C ILE A 290 -7.22 -1.11 11.49
N ILE A 291 -6.20 -0.29 11.81
CA ILE A 291 -5.00 -0.75 12.50
C ILE A 291 -5.34 -1.26 13.91
N ASN A 292 -6.17 -0.53 14.66
CA ASN A 292 -6.58 -0.91 16.01
C ASN A 292 -7.45 -2.17 16.00
N THR A 293 -8.37 -2.31 15.04
CA THR A 293 -9.21 -3.49 14.88
C THR A 293 -8.38 -4.73 14.54
N HIS A 294 -7.45 -4.61 13.59
CA HIS A 294 -6.54 -5.70 13.21
C HIS A 294 -5.68 -6.16 14.39
N ARG A 295 -5.12 -5.22 15.18
CA ARG A 295 -4.34 -5.55 16.38
C ARG A 295 -5.16 -6.32 17.41
N LYS A 296 -6.39 -5.87 17.70
CA LYS A 296 -7.29 -6.56 18.66
C LYS A 296 -7.68 -7.95 18.18
N GLY A 297 -7.92 -8.12 16.87
CA GLY A 297 -8.20 -9.43 16.27
C GLY A 297 -7.01 -10.39 16.31
N GLY A 298 -5.77 -9.87 16.22
CA GLY A 298 -4.54 -10.66 16.34
C GLY A 298 -4.14 -11.00 17.77
N ALA A 299 -4.41 -10.12 18.74
CA ALA A 299 -4.09 -10.32 20.16
C ALA A 299 -4.84 -11.50 20.80
N GLY A 300 -5.98 -11.92 20.24
CA GLY A 300 -6.66 -13.15 20.65
C GLY A 300 -5.97 -14.45 20.22
N ALA A 301 -4.91 -14.38 19.39
CA ALA A 301 -4.27 -15.54 18.76
C ALA A 301 -2.73 -15.60 18.90
N GLY A 302 -2.08 -14.65 19.58
CA GLY A 302 -0.62 -14.60 19.61
C GLY A 302 -0.04 -13.78 20.75
N HIS A 303 0.06 -14.37 21.93
CA HIS A 303 0.69 -13.75 23.11
C HIS A 303 2.23 -13.84 23.12
N ASP A 304 2.87 -14.35 22.06
CA ASP A 304 4.32 -14.69 22.06
C ASP A 304 5.20 -13.93 21.03
N LEU A 305 4.64 -13.01 20.21
CA LEU A 305 5.36 -12.41 19.07
C LEU A 305 5.81 -10.95 19.24
N GLU A 306 5.27 -10.21 20.22
CA GLU A 306 5.62 -8.79 20.42
C GLU A 306 7.00 -8.59 21.04
N GLU A 307 7.49 -9.51 21.86
CA GLU A 307 8.82 -9.38 22.50
C GLU A 307 9.98 -9.70 21.55
N LYS A 308 9.81 -10.60 20.57
CA LYS A 308 10.92 -11.03 19.70
C LYS A 308 11.24 -10.08 18.54
N ASN A 309 10.29 -9.26 18.10
CA ASN A 309 10.49 -8.39 16.92
C ASN A 309 11.15 -7.04 17.25
N ILE A 310 11.11 -6.59 18.50
CA ILE A 310 11.75 -5.34 18.93
C ILE A 310 13.28 -5.52 18.96
N ASP A 311 13.77 -6.70 19.32
CA ASP A 311 15.22 -6.98 19.41
C ASP A 311 15.91 -7.06 18.04
N MET A 312 15.25 -7.58 17.00
CA MET A 312 15.84 -7.63 15.65
C MET A 312 15.93 -6.27 14.97
N ILE A 313 15.05 -5.31 15.29
CA ILE A 313 15.11 -3.94 14.73
C ILE A 313 16.13 -3.08 15.52
N SER A 314 16.25 -3.33 16.82
CA SER A 314 17.23 -2.68 17.71
C SER A 314 18.69 -3.02 17.34
N ALA A 315 18.97 -4.27 16.97
CA ALA A 315 20.31 -4.75 16.65
C ALA A 315 20.96 -4.11 15.39
N GLY A 316 20.23 -3.28 14.63
CA GLY A 316 20.74 -2.56 13.47
C GLY A 316 21.33 -1.17 13.76
N LYS A 317 21.29 -0.68 15.01
CA LYS A 317 21.98 0.56 15.41
C LYS A 317 23.37 0.25 15.97
N VAL A 318 24.33 -0.01 15.08
CA VAL A 318 25.74 0.19 15.43
C VAL A 318 26.02 1.69 15.32
N LEU A 319 26.32 2.31 16.46
CA LEU A 319 26.96 3.61 16.56
C LEU A 319 28.21 3.62 15.67
N LEU A 320 28.25 4.51 14.69
CA LEU A 320 29.50 5.01 14.15
C LEU A 320 29.75 6.36 14.82
N GLU A 321 30.37 6.30 16.00
CA GLU A 321 31.23 7.37 16.49
C GLU A 321 32.59 7.23 15.78
N ILE A 322 32.93 8.22 14.96
CA ILE A 322 34.14 9.07 14.96
C ILE A 322 33.97 10.06 13.82
#